data_AF-A0A822EW36-F1
#
_entry.id   AF-A0A822EW36-F1
#
_cell.length_a   1.000
_cell.length_b   1.000
_cell.length_c   1.000
_cell.angle_alpha   90.00
_cell.angle_beta   90.00
_cell.angle_gamma   90.00
#
_symmetry.space_group_name_H-M   'P 1'
#
loop_
_entity.id
_entity.type
_entity.pdbx_description
1 polymer ?
#
loop_
_entity_poly.entity_id
_entity_poly.type
_entity_poly.pdbx_seq_one_letter_code
_entity_poly.pdbx_strand_id
1 'polypeptide(L)'
;ELAHTDSIQIHNKISPKDVPGTLLNIALLNLGSLDPSLRSAAYNLLCALTQTFDLRIEGQLLESSGLCIPSNNTIFIKTISEKLALKEAHLTLEFLEECVEGFRNSTIELKHLCLEYMTTWLPNLTRFCKQNDDNKRAKVSMILDKLI
;
A
#
# COMPACT_ATOMS: atom_id res chain seq x y z
N GLU A 1 -31.49 -28.39 -17.11
CA GLU A 1 -30.16 -28.32 -16.49
C GLU A 1 -29.67 -26.88 -16.57
N LEU A 2 -29.27 -26.31 -15.44
CA LEU A 2 -28.95 -24.88 -15.28
C LEU A 2 -27.55 -24.58 -15.82
N ALA A 3 -27.46 -23.79 -16.89
CA ALA A 3 -26.20 -23.29 -17.44
C ALA A 3 -25.50 -22.41 -16.39
N HIS A 4 -24.34 -22.87 -15.92
CA HIS A 4 -23.47 -22.08 -15.06
C HIS A 4 -22.92 -20.94 -15.90
N THR A 5 -23.28 -19.71 -15.55
CA THR A 5 -22.70 -18.52 -16.16
C THR A 5 -21.30 -18.37 -15.57
N ASP A 6 -20.27 -18.73 -16.32
CA ASP A 6 -18.88 -18.47 -15.95
C ASP A 6 -18.71 -16.96 -15.83
N SER A 7 -18.69 -16.46 -14.60
CA SER A 7 -18.37 -15.08 -14.29
C SER A 7 -16.91 -14.83 -14.69
N ILE A 8 -16.71 -14.16 -15.83
CA ILE A 8 -15.40 -13.68 -16.25
C ILE A 8 -14.85 -12.79 -15.14
N GLN A 9 -13.87 -13.28 -14.39
CA GLN A 9 -13.10 -12.44 -13.48
C GLN A 9 -12.33 -11.42 -14.33
N ILE A 10 -12.82 -10.18 -14.36
CA ILE A 10 -12.10 -9.06 -14.95
C ILE A 10 -10.91 -8.78 -14.02
N HIS A 11 -9.79 -9.42 -14.28
CA HIS A 11 -8.53 -9.05 -13.64
C HIS A 11 -8.13 -7.68 -14.19
N ASN A 12 -8.17 -6.66 -13.33
CA ASN A 12 -7.59 -5.35 -13.66
C ASN A 12 -6.12 -5.57 -14.04
N LYS A 13 -5.75 -5.23 -15.28
CA LYS A 13 -4.36 -5.31 -15.72
C LYS A 13 -3.53 -4.30 -14.93
N ILE A 14 -2.65 -4.79 -14.05
CA ILE A 14 -1.64 -3.97 -13.39
C ILE A 14 -0.71 -3.42 -14.46
N SER A 15 -0.52 -2.10 -14.50
CA SER A 15 0.48 -1.48 -15.38
C SER A 15 1.80 -1.28 -14.62
N PRO A 16 2.96 -1.22 -15.29
CA PRO A 16 4.26 -1.11 -14.61
C PRO A 16 4.40 0.05 -13.62
N LYS A 17 3.66 1.15 -13.86
CA LYS A 17 3.61 2.31 -12.97
C LYS A 17 2.81 2.07 -11.68
N ASP A 18 1.90 1.10 -11.67
CA ASP A 18 1.05 0.81 -10.50
C ASP A 18 1.77 -0.16 -9.54
N VAL A 19 2.77 -0.90 -10.04
CA VAL A 19 3.52 -1.94 -9.32
C VAL A 19 4.09 -1.46 -7.97
N PRO A 20 4.76 -0.30 -7.87
CA PRO A 20 5.38 0.11 -6.60
C PRO A 20 4.33 0.37 -5.50
N GLY A 21 3.21 1.00 -5.84
CA GLY A 21 2.12 1.27 -4.89
C GLY A 21 1.44 0.00 -4.40
N THR A 22 1.10 -0.92 -5.32
CA THR A 22 0.53 -2.23 -4.98
C THR A 22 1.45 -3.02 -4.06
N LEU A 23 2.72 -3.16 -4.43
CA LEU A 23 3.67 -3.93 -3.63
C LEU A 23 3.96 -3.27 -2.27
N LEU A 24 3.95 -1.94 -2.20
CA LEU A 24 4.10 -1.22 -0.93
C LEU A 24 2.93 -1.51 0.03
N ASN A 25 1.69 -1.49 -0.45
CA ASN A 25 0.54 -1.84 0.37
C ASN A 25 0.62 -3.30 0.86
N ILE A 26 0.98 -4.23 -0.04
CA ILE A 26 1.20 -5.64 0.31
C ILE A 26 2.25 -5.77 1.43
N ALA A 27 3.37 -5.06 1.32
CA ALA A 27 4.42 -5.10 2.34
C ALA A 27 3.94 -4.53 3.69
N LEU A 28 3.34 -3.34 3.69
CA LEU A 28 2.91 -2.67 4.93
C LEU A 28 1.78 -3.41 5.65
N LEU A 29 0.81 -3.96 4.91
CA LEU A 29 -0.28 -4.73 5.48
C LEU A 29 0.22 -6.05 6.10
N ASN A 30 1.05 -6.79 5.38
CA ASN A 30 1.54 -8.09 5.84
C ASN A 30 2.58 -8.00 6.97
N LEU A 31 3.23 -6.85 7.16
CA LEU A 31 4.01 -6.58 8.36
C LEU A 31 3.15 -6.65 9.63
N GLY A 32 1.85 -6.36 9.55
CA GLY A 32 0.93 -6.50 10.68
C GLY A 32 0.47 -7.92 11.00
N SER A 33 0.90 -8.93 10.22
CA SER A 33 0.46 -10.31 10.41
C SER A 33 0.88 -10.88 11.77
N LEU A 34 0.06 -11.77 12.33
CA LEU A 34 0.44 -12.56 13.51
C LEU A 34 1.49 -13.63 13.17
N ASP A 35 1.56 -14.09 11.91
CA ASP A 35 2.56 -15.06 11.45
C ASP A 35 3.94 -14.40 11.30
N PRO A 36 4.96 -14.82 12.08
CA PRO A 36 6.31 -14.27 11.99
C PRO A 36 6.98 -14.48 10.62
N SER A 37 6.63 -15.57 9.92
CA SER A 37 7.21 -15.88 8.60
C SER A 37 6.72 -14.87 7.56
N LEU A 38 5.41 -14.62 7.54
CA LEU A 38 4.80 -13.61 6.68
C LEU A 38 5.31 -12.20 6.97
N ARG A 39 5.48 -11.82 8.25
CA ARG A 39 6.10 -10.52 8.60
C ARG A 39 7.51 -10.39 8.06
N SER A 40 8.32 -11.43 8.16
CA SER A 40 9.71 -11.43 7.69
C SER A 40 9.77 -11.33 6.15
N ALA A 41 8.90 -12.06 5.46
CA ALA A 41 8.75 -11.95 4.01
C ALA A 41 8.30 -10.55 3.58
N ALA A 42 7.33 -9.95 4.29
CA ALA A 42 6.84 -8.61 4.03
C ALA A 42 7.91 -7.52 4.25
N TYR A 43 8.73 -7.68 5.29
CA TYR A 43 9.87 -6.81 5.54
C TYR A 43 10.92 -6.91 4.43
N ASN A 44 11.23 -8.12 3.97
CA ASN A 44 12.15 -8.32 2.85
C ASN A 44 11.60 -7.73 1.55
N LEU A 45 10.29 -7.87 1.31
CA LEU A 45 9.63 -7.20 0.20
C LEU A 45 9.79 -5.68 0.31
N LEU A 46 9.56 -5.08 1.48
CA LEU A 46 9.76 -3.64 1.68
C LEU A 46 11.21 -3.21 1.41
N CYS A 47 12.21 -3.99 1.86
CA CYS A 47 13.62 -3.73 1.58
C CYS A 47 13.89 -3.79 0.06
N ALA A 48 13.45 -4.85 -0.61
CA ALA A 48 13.65 -5.03 -2.04
C ALA A 48 12.97 -3.92 -2.85
N LEU A 49 11.75 -3.52 -2.48
CA LEU A 49 11.02 -2.43 -3.14
C LEU A 49 11.76 -1.11 -3.05
N THR A 50 12.19 -0.77 -1.84
CA THR A 50 12.83 0.52 -1.58
C THR A 50 14.18 0.62 -2.28
N GLN A 51 14.92 -0.49 -2.38
CA GLN A 51 16.15 -0.57 -3.19
C GLN A 51 15.86 -0.55 -4.71
N THR A 52 14.87 -1.32 -5.17
CA THR A 52 14.59 -1.48 -6.62
C THR A 52 14.05 -0.21 -7.25
N PHE A 53 13.22 0.53 -6.52
CA PHE A 53 12.58 1.77 -7.00
C PHE A 53 13.23 3.04 -6.46
N ASP A 54 14.37 2.94 -5.77
CA ASP A 54 15.10 4.05 -5.15
C ASP A 54 14.20 4.93 -4.24
N LEU A 55 13.34 4.28 -3.45
CA LEU A 55 12.41 4.99 -2.55
C LEU A 55 13.18 5.55 -1.37
N ARG A 56 13.03 6.86 -1.11
CA ARG A 56 13.89 7.59 -0.18
C ARG A 56 13.51 7.40 1.29
N ILE A 57 13.96 6.27 1.86
CA ILE A 57 13.84 5.94 3.28
C ILE A 57 15.21 5.63 3.93
N GLU A 58 16.26 6.30 3.44
CA GLU A 58 17.66 6.08 3.77
C GLU A 58 17.92 5.80 5.27
N GLY A 59 18.75 4.80 5.53
CA GLY A 59 19.26 4.46 6.87
C GLY A 59 18.28 3.76 7.81
N GLN A 60 17.09 3.36 7.34
CA GLN A 60 16.07 2.74 8.20
C GLN A 60 15.85 1.24 8.01
N LEU A 61 16.22 0.70 6.85
CA LEU A 61 16.06 -0.72 6.55
C LEU A 61 17.41 -1.39 6.36
N LEU A 62 17.55 -2.58 6.93
CA LEU A 62 18.70 -3.47 6.78
C LEU A 62 18.17 -4.83 6.32
N GLU A 63 18.84 -5.50 5.38
CA GLU A 63 18.39 -6.82 4.94
C GLU A 63 18.32 -7.82 6.11
N SER A 64 17.24 -8.61 6.17
CA SER A 64 16.82 -9.36 7.35
C SER A 64 17.65 -10.60 7.70
N SER A 65 18.89 -10.73 7.23
CA SER A 65 19.72 -11.88 7.58
C SER A 65 19.99 -11.91 9.09
N GLY A 66 19.16 -12.66 9.83
CA GLY A 66 19.16 -12.73 11.30
C GLY A 66 18.22 -11.76 12.03
N LEU A 67 17.31 -11.04 11.36
CA LEU A 67 16.35 -10.15 12.04
C LEU A 67 15.03 -10.88 12.36
N CYS A 68 14.53 -10.67 13.58
CA CYS A 68 13.16 -11.03 13.95
C CYS A 68 12.28 -9.79 13.89
N ILE A 69 11.16 -9.85 13.15
CA ILE A 69 10.20 -8.75 13.09
C ILE A 69 9.19 -8.89 14.24
N PRO A 70 9.17 -7.95 15.21
CA PRO A 70 8.28 -8.02 16.35
C PRO A 70 6.81 -7.91 15.92
N SER A 71 5.91 -8.55 16.67
CA SER A 71 4.47 -8.52 16.37
C SER A 71 3.84 -7.14 16.61
N ASN A 72 4.37 -6.35 17.55
CA ASN A 72 3.95 -4.95 17.74
C ASN A 72 4.90 -4.02 16.98
N ASN A 73 4.60 -3.82 15.70
CA ASN A 73 5.41 -3.03 14.78
C ASN A 73 4.62 -1.89 14.12
N THR A 74 3.41 -1.58 14.62
CA THR A 74 2.54 -0.52 14.08
C THR A 74 3.24 0.83 13.99
N ILE A 75 3.98 1.24 15.02
CA ILE A 75 4.73 2.51 15.02
C ILE A 75 5.76 2.54 13.89
N PHE A 76 6.47 1.42 13.68
CA PHE A 76 7.45 1.29 12.61
C PHE A 76 6.77 1.40 11.24
N ILE A 77 5.70 0.65 11.00
CA ILE A 77 4.93 0.67 9.73
C ILE A 77 4.44 2.09 9.42
N LYS A 78 3.83 2.75 10.41
CA LYS A 78 3.34 4.13 10.28
C LYS A 78 4.48 5.10 9.96
N THR A 79 5.60 5.01 10.66
CA THR A 79 6.77 5.88 10.45
C THR A 79 7.32 5.74 9.03
N ILE A 80 7.41 4.51 8.52
CA ILE A 80 7.82 4.26 7.13
C ILE A 80 6.81 4.88 6.15
N SER A 81 5.52 4.67 6.38
CA SER A 81 4.46 5.24 5.54
C SER A 81 4.47 6.77 5.51
N GLU A 82 4.70 7.44 6.65
CA GLU A 82 4.82 8.90 6.74
C GLU A 82 5.99 9.42 5.90
N LYS A 83 7.15 8.76 5.96
CA LYS A 83 8.33 9.14 5.19
C LYS A 83 8.11 8.96 3.70
N LEU A 84 7.55 7.82 3.30
CA LEU A 84 7.25 7.54 1.90
C LEU A 84 6.20 8.50 1.36
N ALA A 85 5.12 8.78 2.10
CA ALA A 85 4.12 9.76 1.69
C ALA A 85 4.73 11.15 1.47
N LEU A 86 5.70 11.55 2.30
CA LEU A 86 6.38 12.83 2.18
C LEU A 86 7.33 12.89 0.97
N LYS A 87 8.13 11.84 0.76
CA LYS A 87 9.21 11.81 -0.24
C LYS A 87 8.74 11.34 -1.62
N GLU A 88 7.82 10.40 -1.65
CA GLU A 88 7.34 9.67 -2.83
C GLU A 88 5.87 9.96 -3.11
N ALA A 89 5.45 11.23 -2.99
CA ALA A 89 4.06 11.64 -3.16
C ALA A 89 3.46 11.28 -4.54
N HIS A 90 4.29 11.00 -5.54
CA HIS A 90 3.85 10.52 -6.84
C HIS A 90 3.13 9.16 -6.75
N LEU A 91 3.43 8.35 -5.72
CA LEU A 91 2.84 7.03 -5.49
C LEU A 91 1.43 7.05 -4.88
N THR A 92 0.89 8.23 -4.56
CA THR A 92 -0.29 8.36 -3.71
C THR A 92 -1.53 7.69 -4.27
N LEU A 93 -1.80 7.82 -5.57
CA LEU A 93 -3.10 7.39 -6.12
C LEU A 93 -3.20 5.87 -6.18
N GLU A 94 -2.16 5.23 -6.71
CA GLU A 94 -2.02 3.78 -6.77
C GLU A 94 -1.92 3.16 -5.38
N PHE A 95 -1.17 3.78 -4.46
CA PHE A 95 -1.06 3.27 -3.10
C PHE A 95 -2.41 3.32 -2.39
N LEU A 96 -3.15 4.43 -2.45
CA LEU A 96 -4.45 4.55 -1.81
C LEU A 96 -5.51 3.64 -2.43
N GLU A 97 -5.50 3.45 -3.76
CA GLU A 97 -6.39 2.50 -4.43
C GLU A 97 -6.19 1.08 -3.89
N GLU A 98 -4.95 0.67 -3.68
CA GLU A 98 -4.58 -0.64 -3.14
C GLU A 98 -4.85 -0.73 -1.63
N CYS A 99 -4.67 0.36 -0.88
CA CYS A 99 -5.04 0.42 0.54
C CYS A 99 -6.52 0.16 0.75
N VAL A 100 -7.38 0.74 -0.10
CA VAL A 100 -8.83 0.56 -0.02
C VAL A 100 -9.19 -0.91 -0.25
N GLU A 101 -8.59 -1.55 -1.26
CA GLU A 101 -8.82 -2.97 -1.53
C GLU A 101 -8.27 -3.86 -0.41
N GLY A 102 -7.06 -3.56 0.07
CA GLY A 102 -6.43 -4.22 1.22
C GLY A 102 -7.30 -4.12 2.48
N PHE A 103 -7.83 -2.93 2.76
CA PHE A 103 -8.73 -2.70 3.89
C PHE A 103 -9.99 -3.57 3.81
N ARG A 104 -10.66 -3.62 2.64
CA ARG A 104 -11.90 -4.39 2.45
C ARG A 104 -11.71 -5.88 2.76
N ASN A 105 -10.58 -6.44 2.35
CA ASN A 105 -10.28 -7.87 2.48
C ASN A 105 -9.54 -8.26 3.78
N SER A 106 -9.22 -7.30 4.65
CA SER A 106 -8.43 -7.52 5.87
C SER A 106 -9.27 -7.90 7.09
N THR A 107 -8.63 -8.53 8.08
CA THR A 107 -9.19 -8.72 9.43
C THR A 107 -9.36 -7.37 10.14
N ILE A 108 -10.08 -7.34 11.26
CA ILE A 108 -10.35 -6.10 12.02
C ILE A 108 -9.05 -5.46 12.51
N GLU A 109 -8.10 -6.27 12.97
CA GLU A 109 -6.80 -5.81 13.47
C GLU A 109 -5.99 -5.15 12.35
N LEU A 110 -5.95 -5.81 11.19
CA LEU A 110 -5.25 -5.30 10.00
C LEU A 110 -5.97 -4.09 9.38
N LYS A 111 -7.29 -3.97 9.53
CA LYS A 111 -8.05 -2.78 9.13
C LYS A 111 -7.60 -1.55 9.92
N HIS A 112 -7.44 -1.65 11.24
CA HIS A 112 -6.91 -0.54 12.04
C HIS A 112 -5.49 -0.15 11.61
N LEU A 113 -4.62 -1.13 11.38
CA LEU A 113 -3.27 -0.88 10.85
C LEU A 113 -3.31 -0.19 9.48
N CYS A 114 -4.18 -0.67 8.59
CA CYS A 114 -4.36 -0.09 7.26
C CYS A 114 -4.76 1.39 7.34
N LEU A 115 -5.71 1.74 8.20
CA LEU A 115 -6.09 3.14 8.41
C LEU A 115 -4.91 3.99 8.92
N GLU A 116 -4.11 3.48 9.85
CA GLU A 116 -2.95 4.20 10.40
C GLU A 116 -1.92 4.57 9.33
N TYR A 117 -1.56 3.62 8.45
CA TYR A 117 -0.59 3.91 7.38
C TYR A 117 -1.21 4.59 6.17
N MET A 118 -2.47 4.33 5.83
CA MET A 118 -3.18 4.94 4.69
C MET A 118 -3.40 6.45 4.92
N THR A 119 -3.73 6.83 6.16
CA THR A 119 -4.04 8.23 6.52
C THR A 119 -2.87 9.17 6.23
N THR A 120 -1.62 8.68 6.28
CA THR A 120 -0.42 9.48 6.03
C THR A 120 -0.35 10.01 4.59
N TRP A 121 -1.05 9.37 3.65
CA TRP A 121 -1.04 9.70 2.22
C TRP A 121 -2.19 10.61 1.79
N LEU A 122 -3.28 10.66 2.55
CA LEU A 122 -4.47 11.46 2.21
C LEU A 122 -4.17 12.95 1.94
N PRO A 123 -3.27 13.64 2.68
CA PRO A 123 -2.94 15.05 2.40
C PRO A 123 -2.41 15.28 0.98
N ASN A 124 -1.78 14.28 0.36
CA ASN A 124 -1.22 14.39 -0.99
C ASN A 124 -2.29 14.46 -2.08
N LEU A 125 -3.53 14.02 -1.84
CA LEU A 125 -4.63 14.08 -2.81
C LEU A 125 -4.85 15.49 -3.36
N THR A 126 -4.66 16.51 -2.52
CA THR A 126 -4.77 17.93 -2.93
C THR A 126 -3.81 18.32 -4.06
N ARG A 127 -2.67 17.64 -4.19
CA ARG A 127 -1.68 17.89 -5.26
C ARG A 127 -2.19 17.44 -6.63
N PHE A 128 -3.01 16.39 -6.65
CA PHE A 128 -3.58 15.81 -7.87
C PHE A 128 -4.80 16.58 -8.36
N CYS A 129 -5.50 17.29 -7.47
CA CYS A 129 -6.61 18.18 -7.84
C CYS A 129 -6.16 19.50 -8.48
N LYS A 130 -4.96 19.99 -8.12
CA LYS A 130 -4.42 21.28 -8.60
C LYS A 130 -3.82 21.20 -10.01
N GLN A 131 -3.41 20.01 -10.45
CA GLN A 131 -2.88 19.81 -11.79
C GLN A 131 -4.04 19.85 -12.80
N ASN A 132 -3.82 20.44 -13.97
CA ASN A 132 -4.80 20.48 -15.05
C ASN A 132 -4.86 19.12 -15.79
N ASP A 133 -5.01 18.04 -15.02
CA ASP A 133 -4.98 16.64 -15.44
C ASP A 133 -6.30 15.99 -15.03
N ASP A 134 -7.26 15.97 -15.95
CA ASP A 134 -8.61 15.44 -15.73
C ASP A 134 -8.61 13.98 -15.28
N ASN A 135 -7.67 13.19 -15.79
CA ASN A 135 -7.57 11.77 -15.44
C ASN A 135 -7.18 11.59 -13.97
N LYS A 136 -6.23 12.39 -13.46
CA LYS A 136 -5.87 12.38 -12.03
C LYS A 136 -7.03 12.84 -11.16
N ARG A 137 -7.77 13.88 -11.56
CA ARG A 137 -8.95 14.36 -10.83
C ARG A 137 -10.03 13.29 -10.74
N ALA A 138 -10.32 12.60 -11.85
CA ALA A 138 -11.26 11.49 -11.88
C ALA A 138 -10.81 10.35 -10.95
N LYS A 139 -9.52 9.98 -10.96
CA LYS A 139 -8.97 8.99 -10.03
C LYS A 139 -9.12 9.40 -8.57
N VAL A 140 -8.87 10.66 -8.23
CA VAL A 140 -9.09 11.16 -6.86
C VAL A 140 -10.55 10.99 -6.44
N SER A 141 -11.51 11.36 -7.30
CA SER A 141 -12.94 11.16 -7.02
C SER A 141 -13.24 9.69 -6.77
N MET A 142 -12.76 8.80 -7.64
CA MET A 142 -12.98 7.35 -7.49
C MET A 142 -12.41 6.80 -6.18
N ILE A 143 -11.23 7.25 -5.75
CA ILE A 143 -10.64 6.82 -4.47
C ILE A 143 -11.51 7.31 -3.31
N LEU A 144 -11.94 8.57 -3.33
CA LEU A 144 -12.80 9.13 -2.27
C LEU A 144 -14.16 8.41 -2.20
N ASP A 145 -14.77 8.12 -3.35
CA ASP A 145 -16.05 7.39 -3.41
C ASP A 145 -15.94 5.97 -2.84
N LYS A 146 -14.76 5.33 -2.92
CA LYS A 146 -14.54 4.01 -2.33
C LYS A 146 -14.22 4.05 -0.83
N LEU A 147 -13.86 5.22 -0.28
CA LEU A 147 -13.53 5.45 1.13
C LEU A 147 -14.76 5.83 1.98
N ILE A 148 -15.82 6.35 1.35
CA ILE A 148 -17.12 6.70 1.96
C ILE A 148 -18.03 5.48 1.94
#